data_AF-A0A2K3JES0-F1
#
_entry.id   AF-A0A2K3JES0-F1
#
_cell.length_a   1.000
_cell.length_b   1.000
_cell.length_c   1.000
_cell.angle_alpha   90.00
_cell.angle_beta   90.00
_cell.angle_gamma   90.00
#
_symmetry.space_group_name_H-M   'P 1'
#
loop_
_entity.id
_entity.type
_entity.pdbx_description
1 polymer ?
#
loop_
_entity_poly.entity_id
_entity_poly.type
_entity_poly.pdbx_seq_one_letter_code
_entity_poly.pdbx_strand_id
1 'polypeptide(L)'
;MTQNPVYISPAKRGWIRRKIKTGKTKFQIAKELHVTSATIYNWTKDIPSTHCGWPGIRGKTLDILQKLLTKGYCFSSHDNFQCRFITLKKYFPTIHRINVYKKNILYFEGKESEAAQAFINHLHCKRIISLQELKQITKVFGTELSRS
;
A
#
# COMPACT_ATOMS: atom_id res chain seq x y z
N MET A 1 -7.50 -15.22 26.62
CA MET A 1 -8.20 -14.21 27.46
C MET A 1 -9.29 -13.55 26.62
N THR A 2 -10.50 -14.09 26.64
CA THR A 2 -11.68 -13.51 26.00
C THR A 2 -12.16 -12.35 26.87
N GLN A 3 -11.95 -11.11 26.42
CA GLN A 3 -12.52 -9.95 27.10
C GLN A 3 -14.05 -10.02 26.96
N ASN A 4 -14.76 -10.04 28.09
CA ASN A 4 -16.21 -9.90 28.13
C ASN A 4 -16.65 -8.67 27.32
N PRO A 5 -17.71 -8.76 26.50
CA PRO A 5 -18.19 -7.62 25.74
C PRO A 5 -18.60 -6.51 26.71
N VAL A 6 -17.84 -5.41 26.72
CA VAL A 6 -18.12 -4.24 27.54
C VAL A 6 -19.46 -3.67 27.11
N TYR A 7 -20.49 -3.91 27.94
CA TYR A 7 -21.82 -3.37 27.74
C TYR A 7 -21.74 -1.84 27.81
N ILE A 8 -22.24 -1.17 26.78
CA ILE A 8 -22.30 0.28 26.69
C ILE A 8 -23.73 0.75 26.91
N SER A 9 -23.94 1.71 27.80
CA SER A 9 -25.26 2.29 28.00
C SER A 9 -25.74 3.04 26.73
N PRO A 10 -27.05 3.03 26.44
CA PRO A 10 -27.61 3.75 25.29
C PRO A 10 -27.23 5.24 25.27
N ALA A 11 -27.19 5.88 26.45
CA ALA A 11 -26.78 7.28 26.59
C ALA A 11 -25.32 7.50 26.18
N LYS A 12 -24.41 6.63 26.63
CA LYS A 12 -22.98 6.71 26.27
C LYS A 12 -22.78 6.45 24.78
N ARG A 13 -23.50 5.49 24.20
CA ARG A 13 -23.48 5.25 22.75
C ARG A 13 -23.97 6.47 21.98
N GLY A 14 -25.10 7.06 22.38
CA GLY A 14 -25.64 8.28 21.78
C GLY A 14 -24.67 9.46 21.82
N TRP A 15 -23.97 9.65 22.95
CA TRP A 15 -22.94 10.67 23.10
C TRP A 15 -21.77 10.46 22.12
N ILE A 16 -21.24 9.24 22.02
CA ILE A 16 -20.15 8.91 21.07
C ILE A 16 -20.57 9.25 19.64
N ARG A 17 -21.78 8.85 19.23
CA ARG A 17 -22.29 9.12 17.88
C ARG A 17 -22.38 10.61 17.58
N ARG A 18 -22.86 11.41 18.55
CA ARG A 18 -22.90 12.88 18.41
C ARG A 18 -21.49 13.46 18.24
N LYS A 19 -20.52 13.02 19.05
CA LYS A 19 -19.13 13.50 18.95
C LYS A 19 -18.48 13.17 17.60
N ILE A 20 -18.74 11.98 17.05
CA ILE A 20 -18.26 11.62 15.71
C ILE A 20 -18.90 12.52 14.64
N LYS A 21 -20.21 12.75 14.72
CA LYS A 21 -20.93 13.63 13.79
C LYS A 21 -20.44 15.08 13.84
N THR A 22 -19.98 15.55 15.00
CA THR A 22 -19.35 16.87 15.17
C THR A 22 -17.87 16.90 14.77
N GLY A 23 -17.34 15.84 14.17
CA GLY A 23 -15.99 15.81 13.59
C GLY A 23 -14.87 15.25 14.49
N LYS A 24 -15.16 14.77 15.71
CA LYS A 24 -14.14 14.09 16.50
C LYS A 24 -13.83 12.71 15.92
N THR A 25 -12.54 12.36 15.89
CA THR A 25 -12.10 11.04 15.43
C THR A 25 -12.41 9.96 16.49
N LYS A 26 -12.62 8.72 16.03
CA LYS A 26 -12.78 7.55 16.93
C LYS A 26 -11.60 7.40 17.91
N PHE A 27 -10.40 7.77 17.46
CA PHE A 27 -9.17 7.77 18.27
C PHE A 27 -9.18 8.82 19.40
N GLN A 28 -9.59 10.06 19.10
CA GLN A 28 -9.73 11.10 20.13
C GLN A 28 -10.76 10.71 21.19
N ILE A 29 -11.89 10.14 20.75
CA ILE A 29 -12.94 9.64 21.66
C ILE A 29 -12.42 8.49 22.52
N ALA A 30 -11.61 7.59 21.95
CA ALA A 30 -10.99 6.49 22.70
C ALA A 30 -10.08 7.01 23.83
N LYS A 31 -9.26 8.05 23.53
CA LYS A 31 -8.43 8.73 24.53
C LYS A 31 -9.28 9.38 25.63
N GLU A 32 -10.32 10.13 25.25
CA GLU A 32 -11.21 10.81 26.21
C GLU A 32 -11.95 9.85 27.15
N LEU A 33 -12.29 8.66 26.66
CA LEU A 33 -13.01 7.65 27.42
C LEU A 33 -12.11 6.61 28.09
N HIS A 34 -10.78 6.73 27.95
CA HIS A 34 -9.79 5.76 28.41
C HIS A 34 -10.10 4.31 27.98
N VAL A 35 -10.55 4.14 26.74
CA VAL A 35 -10.82 2.82 26.14
C VAL A 35 -9.95 2.60 24.91
N THR A 36 -9.86 1.36 24.46
CA THR A 36 -9.11 1.05 23.23
C THR A 36 -9.83 1.61 22.00
N SER A 37 -9.06 1.93 20.95
CA SER A 37 -9.63 2.34 19.66
C SER A 37 -10.52 1.24 19.04
N ALA A 38 -10.19 -0.03 19.27
CA ALA A 38 -10.98 -1.17 18.83
C ALA A 38 -12.36 -1.21 19.51
N THR A 39 -12.44 -0.88 20.80
CA THR A 39 -13.70 -0.78 21.54
C THR A 39 -14.61 0.28 20.93
N ILE A 40 -14.10 1.49 20.68
CA ILE A 40 -14.87 2.55 20.01
C ILE A 40 -15.30 2.13 18.60
N TYR A 41 -14.40 1.47 17.86
CA TYR A 41 -14.70 0.96 16.52
C TYR A 41 -15.88 -0.02 16.55
N ASN A 42 -15.88 -0.97 17.49
CA ASN A 42 -16.96 -1.94 17.64
C ASN A 42 -18.30 -1.27 17.99
N TRP A 43 -18.30 -0.29 18.90
CA TRP A 43 -19.52 0.44 19.28
C TRP A 43 -20.09 1.34 18.17
N THR A 44 -19.27 1.68 17.19
CA THR A 44 -19.59 2.63 16.11
C THR A 44 -19.34 2.02 14.73
N LYS A 45 -19.42 0.69 14.62
CA LYS A 45 -19.14 -0.04 13.38
C LYS A 45 -20.10 0.35 12.26
N ASP A 46 -21.31 0.74 12.64
CA ASP A 46 -22.38 1.19 11.75
C ASP A 46 -22.22 2.65 11.28
N ILE A 47 -21.29 3.42 11.88
CA ILE A 47 -20.99 4.77 11.43
C ILE A 47 -19.78 4.71 10.49
N PRO A 48 -19.94 5.13 9.21
CA PRO A 48 -18.83 5.22 8.28
C PRO A 48 -17.79 6.18 8.84
N SER A 49 -16.52 5.80 8.75
CA SER A 49 -15.43 6.66 9.23
C SER A 49 -15.41 7.96 8.42
N THR A 50 -15.44 9.12 9.05
CA THR A 50 -15.28 10.39 8.30
C THR A 50 -13.92 10.49 7.60
N HIS A 51 -12.93 9.68 8.05
CA HIS A 51 -11.64 9.50 7.37
C HIS A 51 -11.62 8.41 6.29
N CYS A 52 -12.73 7.71 6.02
CA CYS A 52 -12.94 7.20 4.66
C CYS A 52 -13.48 8.33 3.78
N GLY A 53 -12.71 9.43 3.69
CA GLY A 53 -12.65 10.13 2.42
C GLY A 53 -12.37 9.08 1.36
N TRP A 54 -12.98 9.22 0.17
CA TRP A 54 -12.89 8.25 -0.93
C TRP A 54 -11.60 7.44 -0.85
N PRO A 55 -11.65 6.09 -0.85
CA PRO A 55 -10.50 5.19 -0.70
C PRO A 55 -9.53 5.27 -1.90
N GLY A 56 -9.41 6.44 -2.48
CA GLY A 56 -8.52 6.80 -3.55
C GLY A 56 -7.08 6.82 -3.08
N ILE A 57 -6.23 6.78 -4.09
CA ILE A 57 -4.79 6.71 -3.98
C ILE A 57 -4.28 8.06 -3.45
N ARG A 58 -3.62 8.05 -2.28
CA ARG A 58 -3.10 9.24 -1.59
C ARG A 58 -1.69 9.00 -1.04
N GLY A 59 -1.01 10.08 -0.70
CA GLY A 59 0.31 10.06 -0.05
C GLY A 59 1.33 9.23 -0.82
N LYS A 60 2.07 8.36 -0.12
CA LYS A 60 3.09 7.51 -0.75
C LYS A 60 2.57 6.57 -1.84
N THR A 61 1.29 6.19 -1.81
CA THR A 61 0.69 5.39 -2.89
C THR A 61 0.52 6.24 -4.15
N LEU A 62 0.17 7.51 -4.00
CA LEU A 62 0.08 8.48 -5.09
C LEU A 62 1.47 8.77 -5.68
N ASP A 63 2.49 8.93 -4.84
CA ASP A 63 3.87 9.10 -5.30
C ASP A 63 4.34 7.92 -6.16
N ILE A 64 3.98 6.69 -5.78
CA ILE A 64 4.28 5.47 -6.56
C ILE A 64 3.52 5.50 -7.89
N LEU A 65 2.23 5.83 -7.87
CA LEU A 65 1.43 5.92 -9.08
C LEU A 65 1.99 6.96 -10.05
N GLN A 66 2.37 8.15 -9.57
CA GLN A 66 2.96 9.19 -10.41
C GLN A 66 4.26 8.70 -11.07
N LYS A 67 5.11 7.98 -10.35
CA LYS A 67 6.32 7.36 -10.92
C LYS A 67 6.00 6.30 -11.98
N LEU A 68 4.99 5.46 -11.72
CA LEU A 68 4.54 4.45 -12.68
C LEU A 68 4.01 5.11 -13.97
N LEU A 69 3.21 6.17 -13.86
CA LEU A 69 2.66 6.87 -15.01
C LEU A 69 3.72 7.60 -15.83
N THR A 70 4.73 8.17 -15.17
CA THR A 70 5.78 8.96 -15.84
C THR A 70 6.90 8.11 -16.42
N LYS A 71 7.31 7.03 -15.74
CA LYS A 71 8.46 6.21 -16.13
C LYS A 71 8.10 4.81 -16.62
N GLY A 72 6.87 4.36 -16.41
CA GLY A 72 6.45 2.98 -16.64
C GLY A 72 6.81 2.00 -15.52
N TYR A 73 7.70 2.38 -14.59
CA TYR A 73 8.16 1.52 -13.48
C TYR A 73 8.44 2.31 -12.19
N CYS A 74 8.48 1.62 -11.05
CA CYS A 74 8.86 2.19 -9.76
C CYS A 74 9.52 1.14 -8.86
N PHE A 75 10.68 1.48 -8.28
CA PHE A 75 11.28 0.72 -7.18
C PHE A 75 10.60 1.05 -5.86
N SER A 76 10.52 0.07 -4.97
CA SER A 76 10.10 0.30 -3.60
C SER A 76 11.19 0.00 -2.60
N SER A 77 11.35 0.90 -1.63
CA SER A 77 12.39 0.85 -0.61
C SER A 77 11.86 0.71 0.83
N HIS A 78 10.55 0.52 1.05
CA HIS A 78 9.99 0.72 2.41
C HIS A 78 8.87 -0.23 2.83
N ASP A 79 8.66 -0.25 4.15
CA ASP A 79 7.57 -0.90 4.87
C ASP A 79 6.19 -0.48 4.33
N ASN A 80 5.22 -1.39 4.46
CA ASN A 80 3.85 -1.27 3.92
C ASN A 80 3.73 -1.24 2.38
N PHE A 81 4.78 -1.61 1.64
CA PHE A 81 4.70 -1.74 0.17
C PHE A 81 3.60 -2.70 -0.30
N GLN A 82 3.39 -3.81 0.41
CA GLN A 82 2.33 -4.77 0.09
C GLN A 82 0.95 -4.11 0.04
N CYS A 83 0.60 -3.34 1.07
CA CYS A 83 -0.70 -2.66 1.15
C CYS A 83 -0.90 -1.63 0.03
N ARG A 84 0.18 -0.93 -0.35
CA ARG A 84 0.15 0.03 -1.46
C ARG A 84 -0.04 -0.67 -2.80
N PHE A 85 0.68 -1.77 -3.02
CA PHE A 85 0.51 -2.59 -4.22
C PHE A 85 -0.92 -3.14 -4.33
N ILE A 86 -1.49 -3.70 -3.26
CA ILE A 86 -2.89 -4.20 -3.26
C ILE A 86 -3.86 -3.08 -3.64
N THR A 87 -3.69 -1.89 -3.05
CA THR A 87 -4.52 -0.72 -3.39
C THR A 87 -4.38 -0.36 -4.87
N LEU A 88 -3.15 -0.28 -5.39
CA LEU A 88 -2.91 0.07 -6.78
C LEU A 88 -3.47 -0.98 -7.75
N LYS A 89 -3.24 -2.27 -7.48
CA LYS A 89 -3.74 -3.39 -8.31
C LYS A 89 -5.27 -3.42 -8.39
N LYS A 90 -5.96 -3.01 -7.33
CA LYS A 90 -7.43 -2.87 -7.32
C LYS A 90 -7.93 -1.89 -8.37
N TYR A 91 -7.23 -0.77 -8.57
CA TYR A 91 -7.61 0.26 -9.53
C TYR A 91 -6.97 0.06 -10.92
N PHE A 92 -5.78 -0.54 -10.96
CA PHE A 92 -4.99 -0.75 -12.16
C PHE A 92 -4.52 -2.21 -12.21
N PRO A 93 -5.36 -3.13 -12.71
CA PRO A 93 -5.04 -4.55 -12.82
C PRO A 93 -3.84 -4.85 -13.72
N THR A 94 -3.44 -3.91 -14.59
CA THR A 94 -2.26 -4.01 -15.47
C THR A 94 -0.93 -3.76 -14.75
N ILE A 95 -0.94 -3.39 -13.46
CA ILE A 95 0.30 -3.24 -12.69
C ILE A 95 0.83 -4.61 -12.29
N HIS A 96 2.05 -4.91 -12.69
CA HIS A 96 2.78 -6.10 -12.29
C HIS A 96 3.77 -5.78 -11.17
N ARG A 97 4.09 -6.81 -10.39
CA ARG A 97 5.11 -6.76 -9.36
C ARG A 97 6.06 -7.92 -9.56
N ILE A 98 7.35 -7.59 -9.54
CA ILE A 98 8.42 -8.57 -9.49
C ILE A 98 9.23 -8.36 -8.20
N ASN A 99 9.68 -9.46 -7.61
CA ASN A 99 10.66 -9.48 -6.52
C ASN A 99 11.89 -10.25 -6.98
N VAL A 100 13.03 -9.58 -7.10
CA VAL A 100 14.33 -10.22 -7.36
C VAL A 100 15.33 -9.71 -6.33
N TYR A 101 16.08 -10.61 -5.70
CA TYR A 101 17.09 -10.28 -4.69
C TYR A 101 16.58 -9.37 -3.57
N LYS A 102 15.36 -9.63 -3.07
CA LYS A 102 14.66 -8.83 -2.04
C LYS A 102 14.34 -7.39 -2.46
N LYS A 103 14.54 -7.03 -3.72
CA LYS A 103 14.12 -5.75 -4.27
C LYS A 103 12.81 -5.93 -5.01
N ASN A 104 11.87 -5.03 -4.73
CA ASN A 104 10.59 -5.01 -5.39
C ASN A 104 10.55 -3.91 -6.44
N ILE A 105 10.06 -4.26 -7.62
CA ILE A 105 9.76 -3.35 -8.70
C ILE A 105 8.30 -3.52 -9.12
N LEU A 106 7.64 -2.40 -9.34
CA LEU A 106 6.34 -2.32 -9.99
C LEU A 106 6.52 -1.78 -11.39
N TYR A 107 5.71 -2.24 -12.33
CA TYR A 107 5.66 -1.72 -13.69
C TYR A 107 4.28 -1.97 -14.31
N PHE A 108 3.94 -1.25 -15.37
CA PHE A 108 2.74 -1.50 -16.16
C PHE A 108 3.00 -2.58 -17.21
N GLU A 109 1.97 -3.37 -17.54
CA GLU A 109 1.97 -4.25 -18.71
C GLU A 109 2.43 -3.49 -19.98
N GLY A 110 3.34 -4.09 -20.74
CA GLY A 110 3.97 -3.47 -21.91
C GLY A 110 5.19 -2.60 -21.59
N LYS A 111 5.59 -2.49 -20.31
CA LYS A 111 6.80 -1.78 -19.84
C LYS A 111 7.84 -2.72 -19.22
N GLU A 112 7.80 -3.99 -19.60
CA GLU A 112 8.68 -5.03 -19.08
C GLU A 112 10.16 -4.71 -19.38
N SER A 113 10.46 -4.30 -20.63
CA SER A 113 11.82 -4.03 -21.08
C SER A 113 12.44 -2.84 -20.37
N GLU A 114 11.71 -1.73 -20.23
CA GLU A 114 12.17 -0.55 -19.50
C GLU A 114 12.36 -0.85 -18.01
N ALA A 115 11.46 -1.65 -17.42
CA ALA A 115 11.57 -2.06 -16.03
C ALA A 115 12.78 -2.98 -15.80
N ALA A 116 13.03 -3.94 -16.70
CA ALA A 116 14.18 -4.83 -16.66
C ALA A 116 15.50 -4.05 -16.78
N GLN A 117 15.59 -3.16 -17.76
CA GLN A 117 16.77 -2.32 -17.97
C GLN A 117 17.03 -1.42 -16.76
N ALA A 118 15.99 -0.78 -16.24
CA ALA A 118 16.11 0.04 -15.04
C ALA A 118 16.56 -0.79 -13.82
N PHE A 119 16.06 -2.01 -13.68
CA PHE A 119 16.44 -2.92 -12.59
C PHE A 119 17.92 -3.31 -12.68
N ILE A 120 18.39 -3.65 -13.88
CA ILE A 120 19.78 -3.97 -14.18
C ILE A 120 20.68 -2.77 -13.88
N ASN A 121 20.35 -1.58 -14.38
CA ASN A 121 21.09 -0.35 -14.09
C ASN A 121 21.16 -0.06 -12.58
N HIS A 122 20.03 -0.26 -11.87
CA HIS A 122 19.97 -0.09 -10.42
C HIS A 122 20.82 -1.12 -9.64
N LEU A 123 21.09 -2.29 -10.21
CA LEU A 123 22.01 -3.29 -9.65
C LEU A 123 23.47 -3.00 -10.01
N HIS A 124 23.75 -2.58 -11.25
CA HIS A 124 25.10 -2.26 -11.72
C HIS A 124 25.75 -1.14 -10.90
N CYS A 125 24.97 -0.15 -10.46
CA CYS A 125 25.48 0.89 -9.55
C CYS A 125 26.02 0.33 -8.22
N LYS A 126 25.71 -0.93 -7.87
CA LYS A 126 26.15 -1.56 -6.61
C LYS A 126 27.12 -2.72 -6.79
N ARG A 127 27.11 -3.43 -7.93
CA ARG A 127 27.99 -4.57 -8.20
C ARG A 127 28.04 -4.94 -9.68
N ILE A 128 29.09 -5.65 -10.08
CA ILE A 128 29.19 -6.33 -11.37
C ILE A 128 28.17 -7.48 -11.39
N ILE A 129 27.36 -7.55 -12.46
CA ILE A 129 26.33 -8.58 -12.66
C ILE A 129 26.89 -9.68 -13.56
N SER A 130 26.76 -10.94 -13.15
CA SER A 130 27.16 -12.07 -13.98
C SER A 130 26.18 -12.31 -15.13
N LEU A 131 26.64 -12.94 -16.23
CA LEU A 131 25.78 -13.28 -17.36
C LEU A 131 24.61 -14.22 -16.96
N GLN A 132 24.82 -15.10 -15.98
CA GLN A 132 23.78 -15.99 -15.48
C GLN A 132 22.68 -15.22 -14.75
N GLU A 133 23.06 -14.27 -13.89
CA GLU A 133 22.09 -13.40 -13.21
C GLU A 133 21.34 -12.51 -14.19
N LEU A 134 22.02 -12.01 -15.22
CA LEU A 134 21.38 -11.24 -16.29
C LEU A 134 20.30 -12.09 -16.98
N LYS A 135 20.62 -13.33 -17.36
CA LYS A 135 19.65 -14.28 -17.94
C LYS A 135 18.48 -14.60 -17.01
N GLN A 136 18.73 -14.68 -15.70
CA GLN A 136 17.66 -14.89 -14.71
C GLN A 136 16.74 -13.67 -14.63
N ILE A 137 17.30 -12.46 -14.60
CA ILE A 137 16.53 -11.22 -14.57
C ILE A 137 15.67 -11.13 -15.83
N THR A 138 16.25 -11.27 -17.03
CA THR A 138 15.49 -11.18 -18.29
C THR A 138 14.35 -12.19 -18.35
N LYS A 139 14.60 -13.43 -17.91
CA LYS A 139 13.58 -14.47 -17.83
C LYS A 139 12.43 -14.11 -16.89
N VAL A 140 12.71 -13.49 -15.74
CA VAL A 140 11.70 -13.09 -14.76
C VAL A 140 10.81 -11.96 -15.27
N PHE A 141 11.36 -11.04 -16.07
CA PHE A 141 10.59 -9.97 -16.72
C PHE A 141 9.88 -10.43 -18.00
N GLY A 142 10.21 -11.61 -18.54
CA GLY A 142 9.62 -12.12 -19.77
C GLY A 142 10.13 -11.40 -21.03
N THR A 143 11.32 -10.80 -20.98
CA THR A 143 11.87 -9.98 -22.06
C THR A 143 13.21 -10.50 -22.52
N GLU A 144 13.48 -10.47 -23.82
CA GLU A 144 14.84 -10.62 -24.34
C GLU A 144 15.49 -9.24 -24.42
N LEU A 145 16.57 -9.01 -23.67
CA LEU A 145 17.35 -7.79 -23.82
C LEU A 145 18.13 -7.90 -25.14
N SER A 146 17.64 -7.23 -26.17
CA SER A 146 18.43 -7.00 -27.38
C SER A 146 19.64 -6.15 -27.01
N ARG A 147 20.85 -6.61 -27.35
CA ARG A 147 22.04 -5.76 -27.30
C ARG A 147 21.85 -4.63 -28.31
N SER A 148 21.49 -3.44 -27.83
CA SER A 148 21.60 -2.19 -28.56
C SER A 148 23.02 -1.67 -28.51
#